data_AF-A0A0C2IIV8-F1
#
_entry.id   AF-A0A0C2IIV8-F1
#
_cell.length_a   1.000
_cell.length_b   1.000
_cell.length_c   1.000
_cell.angle_alpha   90.00
_cell.angle_beta   90.00
_cell.angle_gamma   90.00
#
_symmetry.space_group_name_H-M   'P 1'
#
loop_
_entity.id
_entity.type
_entity.pdbx_description
1 polymer ?
#
loop_
_entity_poly.entity_id
_entity_poly.type
_entity_poly.pdbx_seq_one_letter_code
_entity_poly.pdbx_strand_id
1 'polypeptide(L)'
;MNVPPEFIQRMQLFDEFYHQTHKTSRELSWPLYLGQCLVHINYKNGIREIECGFIEALILKSFVTSKSISVDSLLQQFGIADTPYETELHIAIQSLACGNHRIIFKKPPGINVCNTDVIRLNYDFTHPSYRIKIEKFTTPEEEVRCFCYKRHAILEFLNLILNSTQRYHYF
;
A
#
# COMPACT_ATOMS: atom_id res chain seq x y z
N MET A 1 9.58 6.78 -4.55
CA MET A 1 9.61 5.54 -3.78
C MET A 1 10.34 4.48 -4.59
N ASN A 2 11.36 3.86 -4.01
CA ASN A 2 12.08 2.73 -4.59
C ASN A 2 11.23 1.47 -4.43
N VAL A 3 10.90 0.83 -5.55
CA VAL A 3 10.12 -0.40 -5.63
C VAL A 3 10.95 -1.51 -6.28
N PRO A 4 10.62 -2.80 -6.07
CA PRO A 4 11.37 -3.90 -6.64
C PRO A 4 11.52 -3.79 -8.17
N PRO A 5 12.71 -4.11 -8.74
CA PRO A 5 12.95 -4.02 -10.18
C PRO A 5 11.94 -4.81 -11.02
N GLU A 6 11.48 -5.96 -10.51
CA GLU A 6 10.48 -6.79 -11.17
C GLU A 6 9.14 -6.05 -11.35
N PHE A 7 8.78 -5.20 -10.39
CA PHE A 7 7.57 -4.38 -10.47
C PHE A 7 7.75 -3.25 -11.49
N ILE A 8 8.91 -2.58 -11.49
CA ILE A 8 9.25 -1.52 -12.46
C ILE A 8 9.16 -2.05 -13.89
N GLN A 9 9.75 -3.21 -14.15
CA GLN A 9 9.72 -3.83 -15.47
C GLN A 9 8.27 -4.10 -15.93
N ARG A 10 7.41 -4.60 -15.03
CA ARG A 10 6.00 -4.86 -15.33
C ARG A 10 5.23 -3.57 -15.61
N MET A 11 5.49 -2.51 -14.86
CA MET A 11 4.89 -1.20 -15.09
C MET A 11 5.25 -0.65 -16.47
N GLN A 12 6.53 -0.70 -16.85
CA GLN A 12 7.02 -0.21 -18.14
C GLN A 12 6.40 -0.98 -19.31
N LEU A 13 6.36 -2.32 -19.23
CA LEU A 13 5.70 -3.15 -20.25
C LEU A 13 4.22 -2.79 -20.41
N PHE A 14 3.54 -2.50 -19.29
CA PHE A 14 2.13 -2.08 -19.35
C PHE A 14 1.97 -0.68 -19.92
N ASP A 15 2.88 0.23 -19.61
CA ASP A 15 2.88 1.61 -20.11
C ASP A 15 3.04 1.63 -21.64
N GLU A 16 4.01 0.86 -22.16
CA GLU A 16 4.19 0.65 -23.60
C GLU A 16 2.92 0.07 -24.25
N PHE A 17 2.34 -0.97 -23.66
CA PHE A 17 1.10 -1.57 -24.15
C PHE A 17 -0.06 -0.58 -24.15
N TYR A 18 -0.21 0.22 -23.08
CA TYR A 18 -1.28 1.21 -22.93
C TYR A 18 -1.17 2.29 -24.01
N HIS A 19 0.02 2.83 -24.24
CA HIS A 19 0.24 3.85 -25.26
C HIS A 19 0.11 3.33 -26.70
N GLN A 20 0.50 2.08 -26.97
CA GLN A 20 0.28 1.47 -28.28
C GLN A 20 -1.20 1.25 -28.57
N THR A 21 -1.95 0.78 -27.57
CA THR A 21 -3.38 0.47 -27.71
C THR A 21 -4.24 1.74 -27.73
N HIS A 22 -3.91 2.70 -26.88
CA HIS A 22 -4.61 3.96 -26.74
C HIS A 22 -3.74 5.09 -27.28
N LYS A 23 -3.98 5.46 -28.55
CA LYS A 23 -3.39 6.64 -29.21
C LYS A 23 -3.93 7.95 -28.62
N THR A 24 -3.70 8.17 -27.33
CA THR A 24 -4.18 9.32 -26.56
C THR A 24 -3.01 10.06 -25.96
N SER A 25 -3.16 11.37 -25.72
CA SER A 25 -2.18 12.21 -25.01
C SER A 25 -2.29 12.08 -23.48
N ARG A 26 -2.79 10.94 -22.97
CA ARG A 26 -2.98 10.72 -21.54
C ARG A 26 -1.71 10.14 -20.94
N GLU A 27 -1.35 10.60 -19.76
CA GLU A 27 -0.20 10.11 -18.99
C GLU A 27 -0.68 9.13 -17.92
N LEU A 28 0.00 7.99 -17.80
CA LEU A 28 -0.34 6.96 -16.83
C LEU A 28 0.37 7.25 -15.51
N SER A 29 -0.40 7.34 -14.42
CA SER A 29 0.15 7.47 -13.08
C SER A 29 -0.14 6.22 -12.25
N TRP A 30 0.84 5.83 -11.42
CA TRP A 30 0.80 4.61 -10.61
C TRP A 30 0.81 4.94 -9.10
N PRO A 31 -0.34 5.34 -8.53
CA PRO A 31 -0.43 5.64 -7.10
C PRO A 31 -0.28 4.36 -6.26
N LEU A 32 0.94 4.10 -5.80
CA LEU A 32 1.30 2.86 -5.09
C LEU A 32 0.46 2.60 -3.83
N TYR A 33 0.04 3.66 -3.12
CA TYR A 33 -0.80 3.56 -1.91
C TYR A 33 -2.23 3.04 -2.17
N LEU A 34 -2.68 3.05 -3.44
CA LEU A 34 -3.94 2.44 -3.88
C LEU A 34 -3.77 0.96 -4.26
N GLY A 35 -2.53 0.50 -4.45
CA GLY A 35 -2.24 -0.88 -4.81
C GLY A 35 -2.65 -1.87 -3.72
N GLN A 36 -3.13 -3.03 -4.14
CA GLN A 36 -3.42 -4.18 -3.28
C GLN A 36 -2.57 -5.36 -3.73
N CYS A 37 -2.15 -6.20 -2.79
CA CYS A 37 -1.26 -7.32 -3.00
C CYS A 37 -1.75 -8.53 -2.22
N LEU A 38 -1.53 -9.72 -2.79
CA LEU A 38 -1.65 -10.99 -2.09
C LEU A 38 -0.24 -11.52 -1.84
N VAL A 39 0.15 -11.62 -0.58
CA VAL A 39 1.50 -12.02 -0.17
C VAL A 39 1.44 -13.41 0.48
N HIS A 40 2.24 -14.33 -0.02
CA HIS A 40 2.46 -15.63 0.62
C HIS A 40 3.60 -15.53 1.62
N ILE A 41 3.30 -15.86 2.88
CA ILE A 41 4.31 -15.87 3.95
C ILE A 41 4.40 -17.28 4.52
N ASN A 42 5.63 -17.79 4.61
CA ASN A 42 5.91 -19.07 5.25
C ASN A 42 6.16 -18.86 6.75
N TYR A 43 5.13 -19.11 7.56
CA TYR A 43 5.25 -19.10 9.02
C TYR A 43 5.68 -20.48 9.52
N LYS A 44 6.13 -20.56 10.77
CA LYS A 44 6.46 -21.86 11.39
C LYS A 44 5.26 -22.82 11.42
N ASN A 45 4.05 -22.26 11.53
CA ASN A 45 2.78 -23.00 11.57
C ASN A 45 2.13 -23.13 10.17
N GLY A 46 2.95 -23.08 9.12
CA GLY A 46 2.55 -23.26 7.73
C GLY A 46 2.39 -21.95 6.96
N ILE A 47 2.12 -22.09 5.67
CA ILE A 47 1.96 -20.96 4.75
C ILE A 47 0.63 -20.25 5.01
N ARG A 48 0.62 -18.93 4.88
CA ARG A 48 -0.60 -18.10 4.90
C ARG A 48 -0.59 -17.10 3.74
N GLU A 49 -1.80 -16.74 3.32
CA GLU A 49 -2.06 -15.70 2.33
C GLU A 49 -2.49 -14.42 3.02
N ILE A 50 -1.77 -13.33 2.78
CA ILE A 50 -2.03 -12.03 3.35
C ILE A 50 -2.46 -11.08 2.23
N GLU A 51 -3.74 -10.69 2.23
CA GLU A 51 -4.26 -9.63 1.37
C GLU A 51 -4.03 -8.28 2.06
N CYS A 52 -3.21 -7.42 1.46
CA CYS A 52 -2.71 -6.19 2.07
C CYS A 52 -2.48 -5.10 1.02
N GLY A 53 -2.25 -3.86 1.47
CA GLY A 53 -1.81 -2.76 0.63
C GLY A 53 -0.41 -2.98 0.05
N PHE A 54 -0.10 -2.30 -1.05
CA PHE A 54 1.20 -2.44 -1.71
C PHE A 54 2.37 -2.02 -0.81
N ILE A 55 2.22 -0.93 -0.05
CA ILE A 55 3.26 -0.47 0.90
C ILE A 55 3.49 -1.52 2.00
N GLU A 56 2.41 -2.11 2.52
CA GLU A 56 2.49 -3.20 3.51
C GLU A 56 3.23 -4.41 2.93
N ALA A 57 2.93 -4.80 1.68
CA ALA A 57 3.63 -5.88 0.99
C ALA A 57 5.13 -5.59 0.80
N LEU A 58 5.51 -4.35 0.52
CA LEU A 58 6.92 -3.95 0.44
C LEU A 58 7.63 -4.05 1.79
N ILE A 59 7.00 -3.60 2.88
CA ILE A 59 7.54 -3.78 4.24
C ILE A 59 7.76 -5.27 4.52
N LEU A 60 6.77 -6.11 4.20
CA LEU A 60 6.85 -7.56 4.40
C LEU A 60 7.98 -8.18 3.57
N LYS A 61 8.18 -7.71 2.33
CA LYS A 61 9.27 -8.16 1.44
C LYS A 61 10.65 -7.83 2.02
N SER A 62 10.81 -6.70 2.71
CA SER A 62 12.10 -6.35 3.33
C SER A 62 12.56 -7.37 4.38
N PHE A 63 11.63 -8.10 5.03
CA PHE A 63 11.99 -9.14 5.99
C PHE A 63 12.57 -10.42 5.37
N VAL A 64 12.55 -10.55 4.03
CA VAL A 64 13.22 -11.66 3.34
C VAL A 64 14.74 -11.58 3.53
N THR A 65 15.30 -10.37 3.55
CA THR A 65 16.76 -10.15 3.67
C THR A 65 17.18 -9.83 5.12
N SER A 66 16.25 -9.40 5.98
CA SER A 66 16.57 -8.94 7.33
C SER A 66 15.56 -9.43 8.36
N LYS A 67 16.03 -9.93 9.51
CA LYS A 67 15.13 -10.43 10.58
C LYS A 67 14.41 -9.32 11.34
N SER A 68 15.02 -8.14 11.40
CA SER A 68 14.50 -6.94 12.05
C SER A 68 15.05 -5.71 11.33
N ILE A 69 14.26 -4.65 11.24
CA ILE A 69 14.61 -3.43 10.50
C ILE A 69 14.07 -2.24 11.29
N SER A 70 14.82 -1.14 11.36
CA SER A 70 14.29 0.12 11.92
C SER A 70 13.39 0.82 10.90
N VAL A 71 12.47 1.65 11.39
CA VAL A 71 11.60 2.45 10.52
C VAL A 71 12.42 3.42 9.67
N ASP A 72 13.45 4.06 10.24
CA ASP A 72 14.38 4.93 9.50
C ASP A 72 15.08 4.19 8.35
N SER A 73 15.56 2.96 8.56
CA SER A 73 16.18 2.17 7.49
C SER A 73 15.18 1.82 6.37
N LEU A 74 13.91 1.58 6.69
CA LEU A 74 12.88 1.37 5.67
C LEU A 74 12.60 2.65 4.86
N LEU A 75 12.53 3.80 5.53
CA LEU A 75 12.33 5.09 4.86
C LEU A 75 13.46 5.38 3.88
N GLN A 76 14.71 5.12 4.29
CA GLN A 76 15.89 5.24 3.43
C GLN A 76 15.88 4.23 2.28
N GLN A 77 15.60 2.96 2.56
CA GLN A 77 15.53 1.90 1.55
C GLN A 77 14.50 2.24 0.46
N PHE A 78 13.32 2.71 0.87
CA PHE A 78 12.26 3.11 -0.04
C PHE A 78 12.44 4.52 -0.60
N GLY A 79 13.43 5.30 -0.17
CA GLY A 79 13.67 6.65 -0.65
C GLY A 79 12.47 7.57 -0.44
N ILE A 80 11.85 7.50 0.74
CA ILE A 80 10.66 8.29 1.11
C ILE A 80 10.83 9.07 2.43
N ALA A 81 12.03 9.06 3.03
CA ALA A 81 12.35 9.90 4.18
C ALA A 81 12.10 11.38 3.84
N ASP A 82 11.46 12.12 4.75
CA ASP A 82 11.10 13.55 4.59
C ASP A 82 10.17 13.84 3.38
N THR A 83 9.43 12.83 2.91
CA THR A 83 8.43 12.97 1.84
C THR A 83 7.01 12.77 2.39
N PRO A 84 5.96 13.26 1.70
CA PRO A 84 4.57 12.99 2.11
C PRO A 84 4.21 11.49 2.16
N TYR A 85 5.02 10.62 1.57
CA TYR A 85 4.82 9.16 1.62
C TYR A 85 5.34 8.51 2.92
N GLU A 86 6.07 9.25 3.77
CA GLU A 86 6.50 8.77 5.10
C GLU A 86 5.29 8.44 5.99
N THR A 87 4.27 9.31 5.98
CA THR A 87 3.04 9.08 6.75
C THR A 87 2.32 7.80 6.32
N GLU A 88 2.27 7.52 5.02
CA GLU A 88 1.67 6.28 4.48
C GLU A 88 2.43 5.03 4.94
N LEU A 89 3.76 5.11 5.08
CA LEU A 89 4.56 4.02 5.65
C LEU A 89 4.22 3.81 7.13
N HIS A 90 4.09 4.87 7.91
CA HIS A 90 3.73 4.78 9.32
C HIS A 90 2.35 4.13 9.51
N ILE A 91 1.35 4.52 8.73
CA ILE A 91 0.00 3.92 8.74
C ILE A 91 0.07 2.43 8.38
N ALA A 92 0.84 2.07 7.33
CA ALA A 92 1.05 0.67 6.95
C ALA A 92 1.68 -0.16 8.08
N ILE A 93 2.67 0.42 8.80
CA ILE A 93 3.27 -0.23 9.97
C ILE A 93 2.23 -0.39 11.10
N GLN A 94 1.38 0.61 11.33
CA GLN A 94 0.30 0.52 12.32
C GLN A 94 -0.69 -0.59 11.99
N SER A 95 -1.14 -0.69 10.73
CA SER A 95 -1.98 -1.79 10.24
C SER A 95 -1.39 -3.16 10.52
N LEU A 96 -0.10 -3.34 10.24
CA LEU A 96 0.62 -4.60 10.40
C LEU A 96 0.93 -4.97 11.86
N ALA A 97 1.22 -3.96 12.71
CA ALA A 97 1.71 -4.17 14.08
C ALA A 97 0.60 -4.09 15.14
N CYS A 98 -0.34 -3.17 14.95
CA CYS A 98 -1.34 -2.79 15.95
C CYS A 98 -2.78 -3.16 15.55
N GLY A 99 -2.99 -3.59 14.31
CA GLY A 99 -4.30 -4.07 13.84
C GLY A 99 -4.75 -5.38 14.51
N ASN A 100 -5.90 -5.87 14.05
CA ASN A 100 -6.51 -7.14 14.51
C ASN A 100 -5.57 -8.34 14.33
N HIS A 101 -4.72 -8.28 13.31
CA HIS A 101 -3.76 -9.31 12.97
C HIS A 101 -2.35 -8.75 13.15
N ARG A 102 -1.69 -9.15 14.25
CA ARG A 102 -0.31 -8.73 14.58
C ARG A 102 0.71 -9.49 13.73
N ILE A 103 0.76 -9.15 12.45
CA ILE A 103 1.65 -9.74 11.44
C ILE A 103 3.12 -9.42 11.75
N ILE A 104 3.39 -8.22 12.28
CA ILE A 104 4.72 -7.81 12.73
C ILE A 104 4.68 -7.41 14.20
N PHE A 105 5.85 -7.42 14.85
CA PHE A 105 6.05 -6.82 16.17
C PHE A 105 6.85 -5.54 16.06
N LYS A 106 6.44 -4.51 16.80
CA LYS A 106 7.13 -3.24 16.94
C LYS A 106 7.75 -3.11 18.33
N LYS A 107 8.93 -2.51 18.41
CA LYS A 107 9.61 -2.18 19.67
C LYS A 107 10.04 -0.70 19.65
N PRO A 108 9.61 0.11 20.64
CA PRO A 108 8.65 -0.21 21.71
C PRO A 108 7.22 -0.51 21.20
N PRO A 109 6.43 -1.31 21.94
CA PRO A 109 5.04 -1.55 21.61
C PRO A 109 4.22 -0.28 21.83
N GLY A 110 3.27 0.00 20.93
CA GLY A 110 2.41 1.17 20.98
C GLY A 110 1.85 1.51 19.61
N ILE A 111 0.80 2.34 19.57
CA ILE A 111 0.12 2.75 18.34
C ILE A 111 1.00 3.71 17.53
N ASN A 112 1.68 4.63 18.19
CA ASN A 112 2.54 5.61 17.51
C ASN A 112 3.78 4.92 16.94
N VAL A 113 4.16 5.32 15.73
CA VAL A 113 5.35 4.83 15.03
C VAL A 113 6.38 5.95 15.01
N CYS A 114 7.58 5.67 15.50
CA CYS A 114 8.72 6.57 15.45
C CYS A 114 9.80 6.03 14.52
N ASN A 115 10.62 6.91 13.93
CA ASN A 115 11.68 6.48 13.01
C ASN A 115 12.76 5.61 13.70
N THR A 116 12.90 5.76 15.02
CA THR A 116 13.78 4.95 15.87
C THR A 116 13.19 3.59 16.24
N ASP A 117 11.92 3.33 15.94
CA ASP A 117 11.28 2.05 16.25
C ASP A 117 11.89 0.92 15.42
N VAL A 118 11.95 -0.27 16.02
CA VAL A 118 12.41 -1.49 15.36
C VAL A 118 11.24 -2.42 15.17
N ILE A 119 11.07 -2.91 13.94
CA ILE A 119 10.04 -3.86 13.57
C ILE A 119 10.64 -5.22 13.18
N ARG A 120 9.89 -6.30 13.43
CA ARG A 120 10.25 -7.67 13.07
C ARG A 120 9.02 -8.47 12.67
N LEU A 121 9.16 -9.42 11.75
CA LEU A 121 8.08 -10.33 11.38
C LEU A 121 7.72 -11.26 12.56
N ASN A 122 6.42 -11.52 12.75
CA ASN A 122 5.93 -12.50 13.72
C ASN A 122 5.95 -13.92 13.12
N TYR A 123 7.09 -14.62 13.20
CA TYR A 123 7.24 -15.96 12.62
C TYR A 123 6.35 -17.04 13.26
N ASP A 124 5.89 -16.81 14.50
CA ASP A 124 5.03 -17.70 15.27
C ASP A 124 3.54 -17.37 15.07
N PHE A 125 3.21 -16.50 14.10
CA PHE A 125 1.83 -16.09 13.83
C PHE A 125 0.92 -17.29 13.50
N THR A 126 -0.28 -17.27 14.09
CA THR A 126 -1.33 -18.27 13.90
C THR A 126 -2.67 -17.61 13.68
N HIS A 127 -3.45 -18.15 12.75
CA HIS A 127 -4.81 -17.73 12.49
C HIS A 127 -5.61 -18.94 11.96
N PRO A 128 -6.92 -19.07 12.30
CA PRO A 128 -7.75 -20.17 11.81
C PRO A 128 -7.91 -20.15 10.28
N SER A 129 -8.02 -18.97 9.68
CA SER A 129 -8.12 -18.81 8.22
C SER A 129 -6.75 -18.89 7.54
N TYR A 130 -6.71 -19.57 6.39
CA TYR A 130 -5.54 -19.61 5.51
C TYR A 130 -5.24 -18.24 4.87
N ARG A 131 -6.32 -17.58 4.42
CA ARG A 131 -6.28 -16.25 3.83
C ARG A 131 -6.79 -15.22 4.82
N ILE A 132 -6.01 -14.17 5.01
CA ILE A 132 -6.24 -13.11 5.99
C ILE A 132 -6.17 -11.78 5.26
N LYS A 133 -7.15 -10.92 5.51
CA LYS A 133 -7.17 -9.57 4.99
C LYS A 133 -6.72 -8.60 6.06
N ILE A 134 -5.73 -7.77 5.73
CA ILE A 134 -5.31 -6.67 6.58
C ILE A 134 -6.27 -5.51 6.38
N GLU A 135 -6.80 -5.01 7.49
CA GLU A 135 -7.61 -3.81 7.51
C GLU A 135 -6.69 -2.58 7.60
N LYS A 136 -7.03 -1.52 6.85
CA LYS A 136 -6.31 -0.25 6.97
C LYS A 136 -6.57 0.35 8.34
N PHE A 137 -5.50 0.69 9.03
CA PHE A 137 -5.55 1.44 10.26
C PHE A 137 -6.17 2.80 9.93
N THR A 138 -7.23 3.14 10.65
CA THR A 138 -7.93 4.41 10.45
C THR A 138 -7.91 5.14 11.78
N THR A 139 -7.19 6.26 11.82
CA THR A 139 -7.29 7.17 12.96
C THR A 139 -8.61 7.97 12.87
N PRO A 140 -9.18 8.42 13.99
CA PRO A 140 -10.37 9.29 13.97
C PRO A 140 -10.17 10.56 13.11
N GLU A 141 -8.94 11.06 13.02
CA GLU A 141 -8.55 12.24 12.22
C GLU A 141 -8.53 11.94 10.71
N GLU A 142 -8.24 10.71 10.30
CA GLU A 142 -8.22 10.27 8.91
C GLU A 142 -9.58 9.87 8.36
N GLU A 143 -10.53 9.45 9.20
CA GLU A 143 -11.93 9.30 8.79
C GLU A 143 -12.44 10.61 8.17
N VAL A 144 -12.12 11.74 8.79
CA VAL A 144 -12.47 13.09 8.30
C VAL A 144 -11.77 13.41 6.97
N ARG A 145 -10.49 13.02 6.82
CA ARG A 145 -9.71 13.23 5.58
C ARG A 145 -10.25 12.40 4.41
N CYS A 146 -10.68 11.16 4.68
CA CYS A 146 -11.30 10.25 3.70
C CYS A 146 -12.65 10.78 3.19
N PHE A 147 -13.44 11.48 4.02
CA PHE A 147 -14.67 12.15 3.58
C PHE A 147 -14.40 13.30 2.61
N CYS A 148 -13.36 14.10 2.85
CA CYS A 148 -13.01 15.23 1.96
C CYS A 148 -12.44 14.75 0.61
N TYR A 149 -11.54 13.76 0.59
CA TYR A 149 -10.98 13.25 -0.67
C TYR A 149 -11.99 12.43 -1.49
N LYS A 150 -12.86 11.63 -0.87
CA LYS A 150 -13.93 10.92 -1.61
C LYS A 150 -14.93 11.87 -2.25
N ARG A 151 -15.25 13.00 -1.61
CA ARG A 151 -16.19 13.99 -2.17
C ARG A 151 -15.55 14.81 -3.31
N HIS A 152 -14.25 15.13 -3.24
CA HIS A 152 -13.58 15.88 -4.30
C HIS A 152 -13.27 15.01 -5.53
N ALA A 153 -12.70 13.81 -5.36
CA ALA A 153 -12.33 12.96 -6.48
C ALA A 153 -13.55 12.43 -7.27
N ILE A 154 -14.67 12.11 -6.59
CA ILE A 154 -15.89 11.63 -7.28
C ILE A 154 -16.59 12.78 -8.02
N LEU A 155 -16.59 14.01 -7.48
CA LEU A 155 -17.20 15.16 -8.17
C LEU A 155 -16.37 15.61 -9.37
N GLU A 156 -15.04 15.55 -9.31
CA GLU A 156 -14.20 15.82 -10.49
C GLU A 156 -14.32 14.72 -11.54
N PHE A 157 -14.37 13.44 -11.14
CA PHE A 157 -14.53 12.33 -12.08
C PHE A 157 -15.93 12.28 -12.72
N LEU A 158 -16.99 12.60 -11.96
CA LEU A 158 -18.35 12.74 -12.50
C LEU A 158 -18.50 13.99 -13.38
N ASN A 159 -17.86 15.13 -13.05
CA ASN A 159 -17.86 16.31 -13.93
C ASN A 159 -17.06 16.07 -15.22
N LEU A 160 -16.01 15.24 -15.19
CA LEU A 160 -15.27 14.87 -16.40
C LEU A 160 -16.09 13.95 -17.32
N ILE A 161 -16.91 13.07 -16.75
CA ILE A 161 -17.79 12.16 -17.49
C ILE A 161 -19.05 12.89 -17.99
N LEU A 162 -19.68 13.74 -17.17
CA LEU A 162 -20.93 14.43 -17.52
C LEU A 162 -20.72 15.60 -18.49
N ASN A 163 -19.56 16.27 -18.48
CA ASN A 163 -19.27 17.35 -19.42
C ASN A 163 -18.65 16.87 -20.76
N SER A 164 -18.34 15.58 -20.91
CA SER A 164 -17.85 15.01 -22.16
C SER A 164 -18.92 14.28 -22.98
N THR A 165 -20.15 14.17 -22.46
CA THR A 165 -21.31 13.62 -23.20
C THR A 165 -22.31 14.71 -23.58
N GLN A 166 -21.92 15.59 -24.52
CA GLN A 166 -22.88 16.10 -25.49
C GLN A 166 -22.50 15.58 -26.88
N ARG A 167 -23.51 15.04 -27.57
CA ARG A 167 -23.52 14.41 -28.90
C ARG A 167 -23.22 12.91 -28.92
N TYR A 168 -24.23 12.13 -28.57
CA TYR A 168 -24.70 11.10 -29.50
C TYR A 168 -26.23 11.18 -29.58
N HIS A 169 -26.72 11.61 -30.75
CA HIS A 169 -28.11 11.45 -31.15
C HIS A 169 -28.36 9.97 -31.43
N TYR A 170 -29.38 9.41 -30.81
CA TYR A 170 -30.17 8.32 -31.38
C TYR A 170 -31.64 8.72 -31.26
N PHE A 171 -32.35 8.50 -32.37
CA PHE A 171 -33.71 8.92 -32.76
C PHE A 171 -34.72 9.26 -31.65
#